data_AF-A0AAW6RIU2-F1
#
_entry.id   AF-A0AAW6RIU2-F1
#
_cell.length_a   1.000
_cell.length_b   1.000
_cell.length_c   1.000
_cell.angle_alpha   90.00
_cell.angle_beta   90.00
_cell.angle_gamma   90.00
#
_symmetry.space_group_name_H-M   'P 1'
#
loop_
_entity.id
_entity.type
_entity.pdbx_description
1 polymer ?
#
loop_
_entity_poly.entity_id
_entity_poly.type
_entity_poly.pdbx_seq_one_letter_code
_entity_poly.pdbx_strand_id
1 'polypeptide(L)'
;MNDTNESWRKLLTSRTLKSNLISISLFLTAFEMFKERVVGLPKTFFMDINKSDEYAINEQYKKDVLSKNNSRVYASLLWLKELGAMDQADIKNFDEIRKHRNELAHNPLSFIADAGKNIDFNKFFCLTNLLCKIEKWWLVHCECLPDMYSHDAEINPDDIVTPSQWTLKLLFDMALENEPKENFYHDGFFNDIQRS
;
A
#
# COMPACT_ATOMS: atom_id res chain seq x y z
N MET A 1 -14.22 8.35 36.43
CA MET A 1 -13.44 9.59 36.60
C MET A 1 -12.02 9.48 36.04
N ASN A 2 -11.31 8.34 36.14
CA ASN A 2 -9.99 8.18 35.49
C ASN A 2 -10.05 8.30 33.96
N ASP A 3 -11.00 7.62 33.30
CA ASP A 3 -11.05 7.54 31.83
C ASP A 3 -11.23 8.88 31.09
N THR A 4 -12.02 9.80 31.66
CA THR A 4 -12.22 11.15 31.11
C THR A 4 -10.95 11.99 31.22
N ASN A 5 -10.22 11.91 32.34
CA ASN A 5 -8.96 12.62 32.53
C ASN A 5 -7.86 12.09 31.61
N GLU A 6 -7.82 10.76 31.40
CA GLU A 6 -6.93 10.11 30.43
C GLU A 6 -7.19 10.58 29.00
N SER A 7 -8.47 10.66 28.61
CA SER A 7 -8.90 11.14 27.28
C SER A 7 -8.51 12.61 27.05
N TRP A 8 -8.75 13.48 28.04
CA TRP A 8 -8.28 14.86 27.98
C TRP A 8 -6.75 14.95 27.93
N ARG A 9 -6.03 14.11 28.68
CA ARG A 9 -4.55 14.08 28.63
C ARG A 9 -4.05 13.68 27.26
N LYS A 10 -4.64 12.65 26.65
CA LYS A 10 -4.29 12.19 25.29
C LYS A 10 -4.52 13.30 24.26
N LEU A 11 -5.67 13.98 24.32
CA LEU A 11 -6.03 15.06 23.42
C LEU A 11 -5.14 16.30 23.57
N LEU A 12 -4.86 16.71 24.81
CA LEU A 12 -4.14 17.96 25.11
C LEU A 12 -2.61 17.78 25.07
N THR A 13 -2.10 16.55 24.99
CA THR A 13 -0.67 16.31 24.78
C THR A 13 -0.31 16.52 23.31
N SER A 14 0.26 17.67 22.97
CA SER A 14 0.59 18.07 21.59
C SER A 14 1.35 17.00 20.81
N ARG A 15 2.34 16.36 21.43
CA ARG A 15 3.12 15.26 20.80
C ARG A 15 2.22 14.08 20.42
N THR A 16 1.36 13.63 21.33
CA THR A 16 0.46 12.48 21.13
C THR A 16 -0.61 12.80 20.10
N LEU A 17 -1.22 13.99 20.17
CA LEU A 17 -2.17 14.49 19.19
C LEU A 17 -1.56 14.49 17.77
N LYS A 18 -0.38 15.09 17.60
CA LYS A 18 0.34 15.14 16.32
C LYS A 18 0.68 13.74 15.81
N SER A 19 1.24 12.89 16.67
CA SER A 19 1.60 11.52 16.31
C SER A 19 0.39 10.71 15.83
N ASN A 20 -0.77 10.84 16.49
CA ASN A 20 -1.99 10.14 16.10
C ASN A 20 -2.53 10.66 14.76
N LEU A 21 -2.52 11.99 14.55
CA LEU A 21 -2.94 12.58 13.27
C LEU A 21 -2.06 12.11 12.11
N ILE A 22 -0.74 12.13 12.27
CA ILE A 22 0.22 11.64 11.27
C ILE A 22 0.04 10.14 11.03
N SER A 23 -0.15 9.35 12.08
CA SER A 23 -0.32 7.90 11.94
C SER A 23 -1.63 7.56 11.22
N ILE A 24 -2.72 8.30 11.48
CA ILE A 24 -3.99 8.15 10.75
C ILE A 24 -3.78 8.49 9.27
N SER A 25 -3.14 9.61 8.95
CA SER A 25 -2.93 10.00 7.55
C SER A 25 -2.07 8.96 6.82
N LEU A 26 -0.96 8.51 7.41
CA LEU A 26 -0.11 7.47 6.83
C LEU A 26 -0.86 6.16 6.59
N PHE A 27 -1.69 5.73 7.55
CA PHE A 27 -2.52 4.52 7.38
C PHE A 27 -3.49 4.67 6.20
N LEU A 28 -4.22 5.79 6.14
CA LEU A 28 -5.17 6.05 5.06
C LEU A 28 -4.46 6.11 3.70
N THR A 29 -3.32 6.79 3.63
CA THR A 29 -2.50 6.89 2.42
C THR A 29 -2.03 5.51 1.95
N ALA A 30 -1.45 4.69 2.84
CA ALA A 30 -1.02 3.33 2.49
C ALA A 30 -2.18 2.46 2.00
N PHE A 31 -3.37 2.63 2.58
CA PHE A 31 -4.56 1.88 2.16
C PHE A 31 -5.06 2.30 0.78
N GLU A 32 -5.04 3.60 0.46
CA GLU A 32 -5.40 4.08 -0.87
C GLU A 32 -4.37 3.61 -1.92
N MET A 33 -3.06 3.72 -1.62
CA MET A 33 -1.99 3.18 -2.47
C MET A 33 -2.18 1.68 -2.74
N PHE A 34 -2.52 0.90 -1.70
CA PHE A 34 -2.80 -0.52 -1.86
C PHE A 34 -3.94 -0.77 -2.86
N LYS A 35 -5.07 -0.07 -2.72
CA LYS A 35 -6.21 -0.24 -3.62
C LYS A 35 -5.87 0.13 -5.05
N GLU A 36 -5.16 1.25 -5.24
CA GLU A 36 -4.74 1.71 -6.57
C GLU A 36 -3.85 0.66 -7.22
N ARG A 37 -2.87 0.13 -6.49
CA ARG A 37 -1.95 -0.86 -7.02
C ARG A 37 -2.64 -2.18 -7.33
N VAL A 38 -3.42 -2.72 -6.39
CA VAL A 38 -4.14 -4.00 -6.57
C VAL A 38 -5.13 -3.95 -7.74
N VAL A 39 -5.78 -2.81 -7.98
CA VAL A 39 -6.67 -2.66 -9.14
C VAL A 39 -5.90 -2.35 -10.42
N GLY A 40 -4.80 -1.60 -10.32
CA GLY A 40 -3.96 -1.19 -11.44
C GLY A 40 -3.23 -2.36 -12.10
N LEU A 41 -2.69 -3.28 -11.30
CA LEU A 41 -1.91 -4.43 -11.79
C LEU A 41 -2.70 -5.30 -12.79
N PRO A 42 -3.89 -5.83 -12.49
CA PRO A 42 -4.66 -6.57 -13.49
C PRO A 42 -5.05 -5.69 -14.68
N LYS A 43 -5.33 -4.39 -14.49
CA LYS A 43 -5.66 -3.50 -15.62
C LYS A 43 -4.51 -3.38 -16.61
N THR A 44 -3.27 -3.23 -16.13
CA THR A 44 -2.10 -3.14 -17.00
C THR A 44 -1.86 -4.45 -17.74
N PHE A 45 -2.14 -5.60 -17.11
CA PHE A 45 -2.04 -6.91 -17.77
C PHE A 45 -3.05 -7.11 -18.90
N PHE A 46 -4.25 -6.58 -18.76
CA PHE A 46 -5.28 -6.64 -19.80
C PHE A 46 -5.30 -5.40 -20.72
N MET A 47 -4.26 -4.57 -20.66
CA MET A 47 -4.13 -3.41 -21.54
C MET A 47 -3.53 -3.88 -22.86
N ASP A 48 -4.21 -3.61 -23.97
CA ASP A 48 -3.77 -3.96 -25.32
C ASP A 48 -3.67 -2.69 -26.17
N ILE A 49 -2.78 -2.70 -27.16
CA ILE A 49 -2.67 -1.63 -28.15
C ILE A 49 -3.72 -1.92 -29.22
N ASN A 50 -4.73 -1.06 -29.31
CA ASN A 50 -5.76 -1.22 -30.33
C ASN A 50 -5.20 -0.86 -31.74
N LYS A 51 -6.00 -1.11 -32.78
CA LYS A 51 -5.59 -0.83 -34.19
C LYS A 51 -5.28 0.65 -34.49
N SER A 52 -5.62 1.57 -33.58
CA SER A 52 -5.34 3.00 -33.68
C SER A 52 -4.17 3.44 -32.79
N ASP A 53 -3.35 2.51 -32.30
CA ASP A 53 -2.24 2.75 -31.36
C ASP A 53 -2.67 3.40 -30.03
N GLU A 54 -3.95 3.30 -29.68
CA GLU A 54 -4.47 3.74 -28.38
C GLU A 54 -4.56 2.54 -27.44
N TYR A 55 -4.19 2.76 -26.18
CA TYR A 55 -4.33 1.73 -25.17
C TYR A 55 -5.80 1.51 -24.79
N ALA A 56 -6.28 0.27 -24.95
CA ALA A 56 -7.62 -0.13 -24.57
C ALA A 56 -7.57 -1.29 -23.58
N ILE A 57 -8.47 -1.27 -22.59
CA ILE A 57 -8.63 -2.41 -21.69
C ILE A 57 -9.43 -3.49 -22.42
N ASN A 58 -8.85 -4.68 -22.51
CA ASN A 58 -9.46 -5.85 -23.13
C ASN A 58 -10.75 -6.25 -22.37
N GLU A 59 -11.80 -6.64 -23.11
CA GLU A 59 -13.05 -7.17 -22.53
C GLU A 59 -12.82 -8.38 -21.61
N GLN A 60 -11.69 -9.08 -21.78
CA GLN A 60 -11.25 -10.15 -20.91
C GLN A 60 -11.04 -9.68 -19.44
N TYR A 61 -10.67 -8.41 -19.20
CA TYR A 61 -10.61 -7.84 -17.86
C TYR A 61 -11.97 -7.91 -17.14
N LYS A 62 -13.08 -7.65 -17.87
CA LYS A 62 -14.42 -7.73 -17.31
C LYS A 62 -14.80 -9.17 -16.97
N LYS A 63 -14.45 -10.11 -17.86
CA LYS A 63 -14.80 -11.53 -17.72
C LYS A 63 -13.98 -12.24 -16.66
N ASP A 64 -12.68 -11.97 -16.59
CA ASP A 64 -11.77 -12.71 -15.73
C ASP A 64 -11.58 -12.05 -14.37
N VAL A 65 -11.60 -10.72 -14.31
CA VAL A 65 -11.37 -9.98 -13.06
C VAL A 65 -12.70 -9.47 -12.48
N LEU A 66 -13.38 -8.56 -13.18
CA LEU A 66 -14.52 -7.84 -12.60
C LEU A 66 -15.76 -8.72 -12.33
N SER A 67 -15.90 -9.84 -13.02
CA SER A 67 -16.98 -10.81 -12.77
C SER A 67 -16.91 -11.46 -11.38
N LYS A 68 -15.71 -11.48 -10.75
CA LYS A 68 -15.48 -12.16 -9.48
C LYS A 68 -16.11 -11.46 -8.27
N ASN A 69 -16.28 -10.14 -8.34
CA ASN A 69 -16.89 -9.37 -7.25
C ASN A 69 -17.35 -7.97 -7.71
N ASN A 70 -18.42 -7.46 -7.11
CA ASN A 70 -18.90 -6.10 -7.36
C ASN A 70 -17.89 -5.02 -6.97
N SER A 71 -17.05 -5.29 -5.97
CA SER A 71 -15.95 -4.41 -5.59
C SER A 71 -14.73 -4.71 -6.44
N ARG A 72 -14.26 -3.70 -7.20
CA ARG A 72 -13.04 -3.81 -8.03
C ARG A 72 -11.82 -4.30 -7.25
N VAL A 73 -11.68 -3.88 -6.00
CA VAL A 73 -10.58 -4.31 -5.13
C VAL A 73 -10.67 -5.81 -4.86
N TYR A 74 -11.82 -6.31 -4.37
CA TYR A 74 -11.99 -7.74 -4.11
C TYR A 74 -11.95 -8.58 -5.38
N ALA A 75 -12.50 -8.09 -6.49
CA ALA A 75 -12.39 -8.73 -7.80
C ALA A 75 -10.91 -8.95 -8.18
N SER A 76 -10.09 -7.92 -7.99
CA SER A 76 -8.65 -7.97 -8.26
C SER A 76 -7.90 -8.88 -7.28
N LEU A 77 -8.22 -8.83 -5.97
CA LEU A 77 -7.62 -9.73 -4.97
C LEU A 77 -7.95 -11.20 -5.24
N LEU A 78 -9.19 -11.50 -5.63
CA LEU A 78 -9.61 -12.86 -5.96
C LEU A 78 -8.88 -13.37 -7.22
N TRP A 79 -8.70 -12.51 -8.22
CA TRP A 79 -7.94 -12.86 -9.41
C TRP A 79 -6.45 -13.07 -9.11
N LEU A 80 -5.81 -12.19 -8.33
CA LEU A 80 -4.43 -12.36 -7.88
C LEU A 80 -4.24 -13.63 -7.04
N LYS A 81 -5.23 -14.00 -6.22
CA LYS A 81 -5.24 -15.26 -5.47
C LYS A 81 -5.32 -16.49 -6.40
N GLU A 82 -6.12 -16.44 -7.46
CA GLU A 82 -6.18 -17.54 -8.45
C GLU A 82 -4.85 -17.75 -9.16
N LEU A 83 -4.08 -16.68 -9.36
CA LEU A 83 -2.72 -16.74 -9.91
C LEU A 83 -1.66 -17.19 -8.90
N GLY A 84 -2.02 -17.35 -7.61
CA GLY A 84 -1.09 -17.75 -6.56
C GLY A 84 -0.24 -16.61 -5.97
N ALA A 85 -0.55 -15.35 -6.30
CA ALA A 85 0.17 -14.19 -5.73
C ALA A 85 -0.09 -14.01 -4.23
N MET A 86 -1.24 -14.50 -3.76
CA MET A 86 -1.70 -14.41 -2.38
C MET A 86 -2.66 -15.54 -2.03
N ASP A 87 -2.94 -15.73 -0.75
CA ASP A 87 -3.81 -16.79 -0.26
C ASP A 87 -5.10 -16.27 0.40
N GLN A 88 -5.91 -17.20 0.93
CA GLN A 88 -7.17 -16.84 1.59
C GLN A 88 -6.98 -16.17 2.95
N ALA A 89 -5.87 -16.44 3.65
CA ALA A 89 -5.54 -15.80 4.91
C ALA A 89 -5.18 -14.33 4.68
N ASP A 90 -4.48 -14.02 3.58
CA ASP A 90 -4.20 -12.65 3.17
C ASP A 90 -5.49 -11.83 2.95
N ILE A 91 -6.50 -12.42 2.29
CA ILE A 91 -7.80 -11.77 2.08
C ILE A 91 -8.51 -11.51 3.43
N LYS A 92 -8.49 -12.48 4.35
CA LYS A 92 -9.07 -12.31 5.69
C LYS A 92 -8.34 -11.20 6.47
N ASN A 93 -7.02 -11.13 6.38
CA ASN A 93 -6.23 -10.06 6.98
C ASN A 93 -6.61 -8.70 6.38
N PHE A 94 -6.78 -8.63 5.06
CA PHE A 94 -7.24 -7.41 4.39
C PHE A 94 -8.63 -6.96 4.86
N ASP A 95 -9.55 -7.89 5.15
CA ASP A 95 -10.87 -7.54 5.70
C ASP A 95 -10.76 -6.85 7.07
N GLU A 96 -9.90 -7.36 7.95
CA GLU A 96 -9.66 -6.76 9.27
C GLU A 96 -8.95 -5.39 9.17
N ILE A 97 -8.02 -5.25 8.22
CA ILE A 97 -7.38 -3.97 7.90
C ILE A 97 -8.41 -2.96 7.40
N ARG A 98 -9.30 -3.38 6.48
CA ARG A 98 -10.35 -2.54 5.92
C ARG A 98 -11.34 -2.07 7.00
N LYS A 99 -11.72 -2.94 7.92
CA LYS A 99 -12.58 -2.57 9.07
C LYS A 99 -11.93 -1.48 9.90
N HIS A 100 -10.67 -1.67 10.30
CA HIS A 100 -9.95 -0.66 11.07
C HIS A 100 -9.80 0.65 10.31
N ARG A 101 -9.44 0.60 9.02
CA ARG A 101 -9.38 1.78 8.15
C ARG A 101 -10.70 2.54 8.13
N ASN A 102 -11.83 1.85 8.02
CA ASN A 102 -13.14 2.49 8.05
C ASN A 102 -13.39 3.21 9.38
N GLU A 103 -12.96 2.65 10.51
CA GLU A 103 -13.04 3.33 11.80
C GLU A 103 -12.17 4.60 11.82
N LEU A 104 -10.93 4.52 11.33
CA LEU A 104 -10.02 5.67 11.23
C LEU A 104 -10.59 6.77 10.34
N ALA A 105 -11.20 6.41 9.20
CA ALA A 105 -11.76 7.36 8.25
C ALA A 105 -13.06 8.02 8.73
N HIS A 106 -13.95 7.24 9.36
CA HIS A 106 -15.27 7.75 9.77
C HIS A 106 -15.26 8.39 11.16
N ASN A 107 -14.36 7.96 12.05
CA ASN A 107 -14.31 8.43 13.44
C ASN A 107 -12.89 8.85 13.90
N PRO A 108 -12.14 9.66 13.12
CA PRO A 108 -10.75 9.99 13.44
C PRO A 108 -10.58 10.67 14.80
N LEU A 109 -11.54 11.52 15.19
CA LEU A 109 -11.52 12.20 16.50
C LEU A 109 -11.51 11.20 17.66
N SER A 110 -12.18 10.05 17.51
CA SER A 110 -12.16 9.04 18.57
C SER A 110 -10.76 8.44 18.77
N PHE A 111 -9.99 8.21 17.71
CA PHE A 111 -8.62 7.71 17.84
C PHE A 111 -7.65 8.74 18.42
N ILE A 112 -8.00 10.02 18.32
CA ILE A 112 -7.21 11.13 18.83
C ILE A 112 -7.54 11.44 20.29
N ALA A 113 -8.83 11.43 20.66
CA ALA A 113 -9.31 11.92 21.95
C ALA A 113 -9.64 10.81 22.95
N ASP A 114 -10.02 9.62 22.51
CA ASP A 114 -10.41 8.51 23.39
C ASP A 114 -9.16 7.75 23.86
N ALA A 115 -8.96 7.65 25.17
CA ALA A 115 -7.82 6.92 25.76
C ALA A 115 -7.88 5.41 25.51
N GLY A 116 -9.08 4.84 25.32
CA GLY A 116 -9.29 3.41 25.06
C GLY A 116 -9.07 2.99 23.60
N LYS A 117 -8.94 3.95 22.67
CA LYS A 117 -8.77 3.67 21.24
C LYS A 117 -7.38 4.02 20.75
N ASN A 118 -6.68 3.07 20.15
CA ASN A 118 -5.39 3.33 19.51
C ASN A 118 -5.39 2.79 18.10
N ILE A 119 -4.50 3.35 17.28
CA ILE A 119 -4.26 2.87 15.92
C ILE A 119 -3.57 1.51 16.05
N ASP A 120 -4.05 0.54 15.29
CA ASP A 120 -3.46 -0.80 15.26
C ASP A 120 -2.32 -0.82 14.24
N PHE A 121 -1.10 -0.61 14.72
CA PHE A 121 0.10 -0.64 13.90
C PHE A 121 0.41 -2.02 13.31
N ASN A 122 -0.09 -3.12 13.91
CA ASN A 122 0.06 -4.45 13.29
C ASN A 122 -0.74 -4.53 12.00
N LYS A 123 -1.95 -3.95 11.96
CA LYS A 123 -2.75 -3.86 10.72
C LYS A 123 -2.04 -3.01 9.67
N PHE A 124 -1.35 -1.96 10.08
CA PHE A 124 -0.54 -1.16 9.16
C PHE A 124 0.59 -2.01 8.55
N PHE A 125 1.36 -2.72 9.38
CA PHE A 125 2.44 -3.60 8.92
C PHE A 125 1.93 -4.74 8.02
N CYS A 126 0.80 -5.36 8.36
CA CYS A 126 0.17 -6.38 7.52
C CYS A 126 -0.25 -5.81 6.16
N LEU A 127 -0.79 -4.59 6.10
CA LEU A 127 -1.16 -3.92 4.86
C LEU A 127 0.07 -3.68 3.98
N THR A 128 1.15 -3.13 4.55
CA THR A 128 2.37 -2.86 3.78
C THR A 128 2.98 -4.15 3.28
N ASN A 129 3.09 -5.19 4.11
CA ASN A 129 3.62 -6.48 3.68
C ASN A 129 2.79 -7.11 2.57
N LEU A 130 1.46 -7.00 2.65
CA LEU A 130 0.59 -7.51 1.60
C LEU A 130 0.79 -6.77 0.28
N LEU A 131 0.94 -5.44 0.33
CA LEU A 131 1.28 -4.63 -0.86
C LEU A 131 2.60 -5.10 -1.48
N CYS A 132 3.63 -5.26 -0.65
CA CYS A 132 4.96 -5.70 -1.07
C CYS A 132 4.91 -7.09 -1.71
N LYS A 133 4.22 -8.03 -1.06
CA LYS A 133 4.07 -9.41 -1.52
C LYS A 133 3.46 -9.45 -2.93
N ILE A 134 2.38 -8.70 -3.15
CA ILE A 134 1.69 -8.64 -4.44
C ILE A 134 2.60 -8.02 -5.51
N GLU A 135 3.27 -6.89 -5.22
CA GLU A 135 4.15 -6.22 -6.18
C GLU A 135 5.39 -7.05 -6.53
N LYS A 136 6.02 -7.70 -5.55
CA LYS A 136 7.16 -8.59 -5.78
C LYS A 136 6.76 -9.77 -6.64
N TRP A 137 5.64 -10.41 -6.31
CA TRP A 137 5.11 -11.50 -7.12
C TRP A 137 4.85 -11.05 -8.55
N TRP A 138 4.23 -9.88 -8.72
CA TRP A 138 3.92 -9.31 -10.03
C TRP A 138 5.17 -9.06 -10.86
N LEU A 139 6.19 -8.41 -10.28
CA LEU A 139 7.44 -8.12 -10.98
C LEU A 139 8.04 -9.42 -11.53
N VAL A 140 8.17 -10.44 -10.67
CA VAL A 140 8.81 -11.72 -11.03
C VAL A 140 8.00 -12.50 -12.08
N HIS A 141 6.66 -12.52 -11.99
CA HIS A 141 5.83 -13.41 -12.82
C HIS A 141 5.19 -12.74 -14.04
N CYS A 142 5.12 -11.41 -14.06
CA CYS A 142 4.41 -10.67 -15.11
C CYS A 142 5.29 -9.65 -15.85
N GLU A 143 6.31 -9.09 -15.22
CA GLU A 143 7.15 -8.03 -15.82
C GLU A 143 8.55 -8.53 -16.20
N CYS A 144 9.14 -9.43 -15.42
CA CYS A 144 10.42 -10.06 -15.76
C CYS A 144 10.21 -11.12 -16.86
N LEU A 145 10.55 -10.77 -18.10
CA LEU A 145 10.56 -11.73 -19.21
C LEU A 145 11.84 -12.60 -19.17
N PRO A 146 11.75 -13.91 -19.49
CA PRO A 146 12.90 -14.83 -19.48
C PRO A 146 14.05 -14.47 -20.44
N ASP A 147 13.83 -13.56 -21.39
CA ASP A 147 14.81 -13.10 -22.36
C ASP A 147 15.54 -11.80 -21.95
N MET A 148 15.01 -11.06 -20.97
CA MET A 148 15.63 -9.85 -20.42
C MET A 148 16.70 -10.15 -19.36
N TYR A 149 16.73 -11.37 -18.84
CA TYR A 149 17.72 -11.85 -17.87
C TYR A 149 18.40 -13.09 -18.44
N SER A 150 19.71 -13.24 -18.20
CA SER A 150 20.39 -14.51 -18.47
C SER A 150 19.62 -15.63 -17.77
N HIS A 151 19.31 -16.73 -18.46
CA HIS A 151 18.52 -17.87 -17.96
C HIS A 151 18.99 -18.43 -16.60
N ASP A 152 20.17 -18.06 -16.12
CA ASP A 152 20.80 -18.51 -14.88
C ASP A 152 20.71 -17.52 -13.71
N ALA A 153 20.08 -16.35 -13.89
CA ALA A 153 19.90 -15.38 -12.80
C ALA A 153 18.63 -15.71 -11.99
N GLU A 154 18.78 -16.48 -10.91
CA GLU A 154 17.70 -16.62 -9.91
C GLU A 154 17.42 -15.25 -9.27
N ILE A 155 16.26 -14.65 -9.58
CA ILE A 155 15.81 -13.44 -8.91
C ILE A 155 15.35 -13.83 -7.51
N ASN A 156 16.12 -13.45 -6.49
CA ASN A 156 15.71 -13.57 -5.10
C ASN A 156 14.64 -12.49 -4.79
N PRO A 157 13.39 -12.87 -4.45
CA PRO A 157 12.34 -11.90 -4.15
C PRO A 157 12.67 -10.99 -2.97
N ASP A 158 13.56 -11.40 -2.07
CA ASP A 158 13.93 -10.59 -0.91
C ASP A 158 14.80 -9.38 -1.26
N ASP A 159 15.54 -9.44 -2.36
CA ASP A 159 16.41 -8.36 -2.84
C ASP A 159 15.64 -7.28 -3.64
N ILE A 160 14.36 -7.54 -3.95
CA ILE A 160 13.50 -6.63 -4.69
C ILE A 160 12.98 -5.54 -3.74
N VAL A 161 13.23 -4.28 -4.09
CA VAL A 161 12.55 -3.11 -3.51
C VAL A 161 11.45 -2.66 -4.45
N THR A 162 10.21 -2.70 -3.99
CA THR A 162 9.06 -2.30 -4.81
C THR A 162 8.84 -0.79 -4.79
N PRO A 163 8.21 -0.20 -5.82
CA PRO A 163 7.90 1.23 -5.82
C PRO A 163 7.10 1.66 -4.59
N SER A 164 6.09 0.88 -4.19
CA SER A 164 5.29 1.22 -3.00
C SER A 164 6.08 1.10 -1.70
N GLN A 165 7.00 0.12 -1.58
CA GLN A 165 7.92 0.03 -0.43
C GLN A 165 8.75 1.30 -0.30
N TRP A 166 9.35 1.74 -1.41
CA TRP A 166 10.20 2.92 -1.43
C TRP A 166 9.41 4.20 -1.10
N THR A 167 8.24 4.38 -1.72
CA THR A 167 7.37 5.53 -1.44
C THR A 167 6.90 5.55 0.01
N LEU A 168 6.46 4.41 0.58
CA LEU A 168 6.06 4.36 1.98
C LEU A 168 7.22 4.67 2.92
N LYS A 169 8.41 4.13 2.64
CA LYS A 169 9.62 4.41 3.41
C LYS A 169 9.96 5.91 3.40
N LEU A 170 9.93 6.54 2.24
CA LEU A 170 10.11 7.98 2.10
C LEU A 170 9.08 8.76 2.94
N LEU A 171 7.79 8.42 2.82
CA LEU A 171 6.74 9.09 3.60
C LEU A 171 6.94 8.92 5.10
N PHE A 172 7.37 7.74 5.55
CA PHE A 172 7.67 7.48 6.95
C PHE A 172 8.83 8.31 7.47
N ASP A 173 9.93 8.34 6.72
CA ASP A 173 11.13 9.03 7.17
C ASP A 173 10.90 10.54 7.23
N MET A 174 10.16 11.09 6.26
CA MET A 174 9.78 12.50 6.27
C MET A 174 8.78 12.83 7.38
N ALA A 175 7.71 12.04 7.54
CA ALA A 175 6.63 12.35 8.47
C ALA A 175 7.02 12.14 9.95
N LEU A 176 8.00 11.28 10.21
CA LEU A 176 8.48 10.96 11.55
C LEU A 176 9.83 11.63 11.87
N GLU A 177 10.33 12.52 10.99
CA GLU A 177 11.64 13.18 11.14
C GLU A 177 12.79 12.16 11.33
N ASN A 178 12.68 11.01 10.67
CA ASN A 178 13.62 9.88 10.73
C ASN A 178 14.53 9.83 9.49
N GLU A 179 14.77 10.96 8.84
CA GLU A 179 15.68 11.01 7.70
C GLU A 179 17.10 10.56 8.11
N PRO A 180 17.85 9.85 7.23
CA PRO A 180 19.22 9.43 7.52
C PRO A 180 20.16 10.60 7.84
N LYS A 181 19.90 11.75 7.23
CA LYS A 181 20.51 13.07 7.50
C LYS A 181 19.50 14.14 7.05
N GLU A 182 19.63 15.35 7.57
CA GLU A 182 18.81 16.48 7.14
C GLU A 182 18.86 16.65 5.61
N ASN A 183 17.69 16.81 4.99
CA ASN A 183 17.51 16.94 3.54
C ASN A 183 18.05 15.75 2.71
N PHE A 184 18.19 14.55 3.28
CA PHE A 184 18.75 13.39 2.56
C PHE A 184 18.04 13.13 1.23
N TYR A 185 16.71 13.06 1.26
CA TYR A 185 15.92 12.76 0.07
C TYR A 185 15.86 13.94 -0.90
N HIS A 186 15.74 15.15 -0.37
CA HIS A 186 15.73 16.38 -1.16
C HIS A 186 17.03 16.54 -1.96
N ASP A 187 18.17 16.46 -1.27
CA ASP A 187 19.48 16.66 -1.87
C ASP A 187 19.83 15.52 -2.83
N GLY A 188 19.47 14.27 -2.51
CA GLY A 188 19.64 13.15 -3.43
C GLY A 188 18.91 13.38 -4.76
N PHE A 189 17.63 13.77 -4.69
CA PHE A 189 16.80 13.95 -5.87
C PHE A 189 17.27 15.11 -6.75
N PHE A 190 17.50 16.29 -6.18
CA PHE A 190 17.84 17.48 -6.98
C PHE A 190 19.29 17.51 -7.47
N ASN A 191 20.23 16.86 -6.77
CA ASN A 191 21.61 16.76 -7.25
C ASN A 191 21.75 15.79 -8.42
N ASP A 192 20.93 14.74 -8.47
CA ASP A 192 20.95 13.78 -9.60
C ASP A 192 20.32 14.38 -10.85
N ILE A 193 19.24 15.17 -10.72
CA ILE A 193 18.62 15.89 -11.85
C ILE A 193 19.57 16.93 -12.46
N GLN A 194 20.47 17.54 -11.66
CA GLN A 194 21.48 18.47 -12.18
C GLN A 194 22.64 17.76 -12.90
N ARG A 195 22.78 16.45 -12.75
CA ARG A 195 23.85 15.64 -13.38
C ARG A 195 23.41 14.92 -14.65
N SER A 196 22.11 14.81 -14.89
CA SER A 196 21.47 14.22 -16.09
C SER A 196 21.09 15.27 -17.12
#